data_AF-A0A5M3MQQ1-F1
#
_entry.id   AF-A0A5M3MQQ1-F1
#
_cell.length_a   1.000
_cell.length_b   1.000
_cell.length_c   1.000
_cell.angle_alpha   90.00
_cell.angle_beta   90.00
_cell.angle_gamma   90.00
#
_symmetry.space_group_name_H-M   'P 1'
#
loop_
_entity.id
_entity.type
_entity.pdbx_description
1 polymer ?
#
loop_
_entity_poly.entity_id
_entity_poly.type
_entity_poly.pdbx_seq_one_letter_code
_entity_poly.pdbx_strand_id
1 'polypeptide(L)'
;MSYMNRLKTASFDDPTAKLSQERHDRLQNPPAEPEAIDNPGVKMGIMTYLGAEHSSQETYKAVRKGVETCYPDASPMPTFKHTESIIEEYTGVSPIKYNMCWGSCVTFTGDLEHADACPECHKSRYDPFLFETTGEKRARMFKINPPEYMIQALFRNKESPKNL
;
A
#
# COMPACT_ATOMS: atom_id res chain seq x y z
N MET A 1 -1.06 12.58 -28.59
CA MET A 1 -1.95 13.67 -28.11
C MET A 1 -2.57 13.27 -26.76
N SER A 2 -1.77 13.07 -25.71
CA SER A 2 -2.23 12.08 -24.72
C SER A 2 -2.22 12.52 -23.25
N TYR A 3 -1.23 13.26 -22.74
CA TYR A 3 -1.27 13.68 -21.32
C TYR A 3 -2.08 14.95 -21.02
N MET A 4 -1.89 16.02 -21.81
CA MET A 4 -2.58 17.31 -21.54
C MET A 4 -4.11 17.21 -21.60
N ASN A 5 -4.65 16.39 -22.51
CA ASN A 5 -6.09 16.19 -22.57
C ASN A 5 -6.60 15.37 -21.38
N ARG A 6 -5.84 14.35 -20.94
CA ARG A 6 -6.20 13.56 -19.76
C ARG A 6 -6.17 14.37 -18.48
N LEU A 7 -5.27 15.35 -18.35
CA LEU A 7 -5.30 16.29 -17.22
C LEU A 7 -6.54 17.18 -17.23
N LYS A 8 -6.97 17.65 -18.40
CA LYS A 8 -8.18 18.49 -18.53
C LYS A 8 -9.48 17.74 -18.24
N THR A 9 -9.51 16.44 -18.52
CA THR A 9 -10.66 15.57 -18.28
C THR A 9 -10.46 14.65 -17.08
N ALA A 10 -9.46 14.94 -16.23
CA ALA A 10 -9.16 14.11 -15.07
C ALA A 10 -10.38 14.10 -14.15
N SER A 11 -10.84 12.90 -13.84
CA SER A 11 -11.94 12.67 -12.90
C SER A 11 -11.49 11.69 -11.85
N PHE A 12 -12.12 11.77 -10.68
CA PHE A 12 -11.93 10.81 -9.62
C PHE A 12 -12.32 9.39 -10.08
N ASP A 13 -13.33 9.28 -10.95
CA ASP A 13 -13.83 8.01 -11.50
C ASP A 13 -13.02 7.49 -12.70
N ASP A 14 -11.88 8.10 -13.02
CA ASP A 14 -11.01 7.63 -14.11
C ASP A 14 -10.43 6.24 -13.74
N PRO A 15 -10.62 5.19 -14.56
CA PRO A 15 -10.08 3.85 -14.29
C PRO A 15 -8.56 3.82 -14.08
N THR A 16 -7.83 4.80 -14.61
CA THR A 16 -6.38 4.93 -14.42
C THR A 16 -5.98 5.30 -12.99
N ALA A 17 -6.92 5.79 -12.17
CA ALA A 17 -6.74 5.97 -10.74
C ALA A 17 -6.64 4.63 -9.99
N LYS A 18 -7.12 3.50 -10.56
CA LYS A 18 -7.06 2.16 -9.93
C LYS A 18 -7.63 2.13 -8.50
N LEU A 19 -8.63 2.96 -8.24
CA LEU A 19 -9.40 2.94 -7.01
C LEU A 19 -10.49 1.87 -7.13
N SER A 20 -10.59 0.97 -6.15
CA SER A 20 -11.72 0.04 -6.09
C SER A 20 -13.00 0.80 -5.68
N GLN A 21 -14.18 0.23 -5.96
CA GLN A 21 -15.44 0.85 -5.54
C GLN A 21 -15.47 1.11 -4.03
N GLU A 22 -15.06 0.14 -3.23
CA GLU A 22 -14.97 0.29 -1.77
C GLU A 22 -14.07 1.47 -1.36
N ARG A 23 -12.94 1.65 -2.05
CA ARG A 23 -12.01 2.77 -1.80
C ARG A 23 -12.62 4.11 -2.20
N HIS A 24 -13.35 4.16 -3.32
CA HIS A 24 -14.14 5.33 -3.71
C HIS A 24 -15.16 5.69 -2.62
N ASP A 25 -15.92 4.71 -2.15
CA ASP A 25 -16.97 4.91 -1.16
C ASP A 25 -16.39 5.41 0.17
N ARG A 26 -15.23 4.88 0.59
CA ARG A 26 -14.51 5.36 1.79
C ARG A 26 -13.97 6.78 1.64
N LEU A 27 -13.49 7.16 0.45
CA LEU A 27 -13.05 8.53 0.18
C LEU A 27 -14.23 9.51 0.21
N GLN A 28 -15.41 9.11 -0.22
CA GLN A 28 -16.59 9.97 -0.13
C GLN A 28 -17.21 9.98 1.28
N ASN A 29 -17.08 8.86 2.01
CA ASN A 29 -17.67 8.64 3.32
C ASN A 29 -16.60 8.16 4.31
N PRO A 30 -15.65 9.03 4.72
CA PRO A 30 -14.59 8.64 5.64
C PRO A 30 -15.20 8.25 6.99
N PRO A 31 -14.71 7.18 7.66
CA PRO A 31 -15.31 6.77 8.93
C PRO A 31 -15.03 7.82 10.00
N ALA A 32 -16.04 8.15 10.81
CA ALA A 32 -16.01 9.33 11.69
C ALA A 32 -15.30 9.11 13.04
N GLU A 33 -15.06 7.86 13.44
CA GLU A 33 -14.44 7.54 14.73
C GLU A 33 -13.37 6.44 14.54
N PRO A 34 -12.23 6.53 15.24
CA PRO A 34 -11.25 5.45 15.24
C PRO A 34 -11.78 4.28 16.08
N GLU A 35 -11.87 3.09 15.50
CA GLU A 35 -12.13 1.86 16.25
C GLU A 35 -10.97 1.58 17.21
N ALA A 36 -11.21 1.06 18.41
CA ALA A 36 -10.12 0.74 19.33
C ALA A 36 -9.37 -0.52 18.89
N ILE A 37 -8.03 -0.44 18.76
CA ILE A 37 -7.20 -1.64 18.63
C ILE A 37 -6.94 -2.15 20.04
N ASP A 38 -7.71 -3.13 20.52
CA ASP A 38 -7.59 -3.59 21.93
C ASP A 38 -6.74 -4.84 22.11
N ASN A 39 -6.61 -5.68 21.08
CA ASN A 39 -5.86 -6.94 21.16
C ASN A 39 -4.35 -6.67 21.36
N PRO A 40 -3.73 -7.16 22.47
CA PRO A 40 -2.31 -6.92 22.74
C PRO A 40 -1.35 -7.45 21.68
N GLY A 41 -1.66 -8.59 21.07
CA GLY A 41 -0.86 -9.18 19.98
C GLY A 41 -0.89 -8.30 18.73
N VAL A 42 -2.07 -7.75 18.40
CA VAL A 42 -2.22 -6.79 17.30
C VAL A 42 -1.46 -5.49 17.59
N LYS A 43 -1.58 -4.93 18.80
CA LYS A 43 -0.79 -3.76 19.22
C LYS A 43 0.71 -4.01 19.06
N MET A 44 1.21 -5.15 19.53
CA MET A 44 2.62 -5.53 19.39
C MET A 44 3.03 -5.65 17.92
N GLY A 45 2.16 -6.23 17.09
CA GLY A 45 2.31 -6.29 15.63
C GLY A 45 2.54 -4.91 15.03
N ILE A 46 1.62 -3.98 15.28
CA ILE A 46 1.68 -2.61 14.75
C ILE A 46 2.91 -1.86 15.27
N MET A 47 3.20 -1.92 16.57
CA MET A 47 4.37 -1.27 17.16
C MET A 47 5.68 -1.79 16.56
N THR A 48 5.78 -3.10 16.34
CA THR A 48 6.96 -3.69 15.71
C THR A 48 7.06 -3.30 14.24
N TYR A 49 5.94 -3.25 13.52
CA TYR A 49 5.92 -2.80 12.12
C TYR A 49 6.44 -1.36 12.01
N LEU A 50 5.93 -0.45 12.84
CA LEU A 50 6.36 0.95 12.86
C LEU A 50 7.81 1.10 13.32
N GLY A 51 8.25 0.36 14.35
CA GLY A 51 9.64 0.37 14.80
C GLY A 51 10.63 -0.23 13.78
N ALA A 52 10.12 -1.02 12.83
CA ALA A 52 10.89 -1.65 11.77
C ALA A 52 10.79 -0.90 10.42
N GLU A 53 10.37 0.36 10.39
CA GLU A 53 10.11 1.13 9.16
C GLU A 53 11.26 1.08 8.13
N HIS A 54 12.51 1.09 8.61
CA HIS A 54 13.71 1.04 7.75
C HIS A 54 14.35 -0.36 7.67
N SER A 55 13.67 -1.38 8.20
CA SER A 55 14.14 -2.75 8.23
C SER A 55 13.46 -3.61 7.17
N SER A 56 14.05 -4.76 6.89
CA SER A 56 13.44 -5.73 5.99
C SER A 56 12.20 -6.38 6.63
N GLN A 57 11.30 -6.90 5.78
CA GLN A 57 10.19 -7.74 6.24
C GLN A 57 10.66 -8.97 7.04
N GLU A 58 11.88 -9.46 6.79
CA GLU A 58 12.47 -10.57 7.54
C GLU A 58 12.75 -10.22 9.01
N THR A 59 13.08 -8.96 9.29
CA THR A 59 13.25 -8.47 10.66
C THR A 59 11.96 -8.62 11.46
N TYR A 60 10.82 -8.22 10.88
CA TYR A 60 9.50 -8.39 11.51
C TYR A 60 9.19 -9.88 11.79
N LYS A 61 9.46 -10.76 10.81
CA LYS A 61 9.24 -12.21 10.95
C LYS A 61 10.11 -12.80 12.06
N ALA A 62 11.35 -12.37 12.19
CA ALA A 62 12.26 -12.82 13.23
C ALA A 62 11.76 -12.42 14.63
N VAL A 63 11.32 -11.17 14.80
CA VAL A 63 10.72 -10.69 16.06
C VAL A 63 9.48 -11.51 16.41
N ARG A 64 8.56 -11.67 15.46
CA ARG A 64 7.35 -12.47 15.66
C ARG A 64 7.67 -13.89 16.12
N LYS A 65 8.61 -14.56 15.47
CA LYS A 65 9.05 -15.92 15.84
C LYS A 65 9.62 -15.94 17.26
N GLY A 66 10.42 -14.95 17.65
CA GLY A 66 10.96 -14.81 19.00
C GLY A 66 9.85 -14.66 20.06
N VAL A 67 8.85 -13.82 19.78
CA VAL A 67 7.69 -13.63 20.66
C VAL A 67 6.90 -14.94 20.81
N GLU A 68 6.57 -15.60 19.71
CA GLU A 68 5.84 -16.88 19.72
C GLU A 68 6.60 -17.98 20.48
N THR A 69 7.95 -17.96 20.42
CA THR A 69 8.79 -18.94 21.10
C THR A 69 8.88 -18.69 22.60
N CYS A 70 9.07 -17.43 23.01
CA CYS A 70 9.29 -17.07 24.42
C CYS A 70 7.99 -16.87 25.20
N TYR A 71 6.89 -16.57 24.52
CA TYR A 71 5.59 -16.24 25.11
C TYR A 71 4.44 -16.97 24.40
N PRO A 72 4.40 -18.31 24.43
CA PRO A 72 3.41 -19.10 23.67
C PRO A 72 1.96 -18.86 24.10
N ASP A 73 1.72 -18.43 25.36
CA ASP A 73 0.39 -18.15 25.90
C ASP A 73 -0.07 -16.69 25.65
N ALA A 74 0.78 -15.84 25.07
CA ALA A 74 0.41 -14.46 24.75
C ALA A 74 -0.55 -14.39 23.56
N SER A 75 -1.26 -13.26 23.44
CA SER A 75 -2.05 -12.98 22.24
C SER A 75 -1.16 -13.01 20.99
N PRO A 76 -1.54 -13.74 19.93
CA PRO A 76 -0.67 -13.96 18.79
C PRO A 76 -0.43 -12.66 18.02
N MET A 77 0.83 -12.44 17.67
CA MET A 77 1.23 -11.31 16.84
C MET A 77 0.83 -11.58 15.38
N PRO A 78 0.16 -10.63 14.69
CA PRO A 78 -0.24 -10.81 13.31
C PRO A 78 0.96 -10.94 12.35
N THR A 79 0.74 -11.58 11.21
CA THR A 79 1.73 -11.64 10.13
C THR A 79 2.01 -10.24 9.58
N PHE A 80 3.18 -9.98 8.98
CA PHE A 80 3.52 -8.67 8.40
C PHE A 80 2.42 -8.14 7.46
N LYS A 81 1.93 -8.99 6.54
CA LYS A 81 0.89 -8.64 5.58
C LYS A 81 -0.45 -8.38 6.28
N HIS A 82 -0.76 -9.15 7.33
CA HIS A 82 -1.99 -8.94 8.09
C HIS A 82 -1.93 -7.63 8.88
N THR A 83 -0.76 -7.28 9.42
CA THR A 83 -0.51 -5.98 10.05
C THR A 83 -0.67 -4.82 9.07
N GLU A 84 -0.15 -4.93 7.84
CA GLU A 84 -0.42 -3.93 6.78
C GLU A 84 -1.93 -3.79 6.57
N SER A 85 -2.68 -4.90 6.43
CA SER A 85 -4.14 -4.85 6.25
C SER A 85 -4.87 -4.20 7.43
N ILE A 86 -4.48 -4.51 8.67
CA ILE A 86 -5.07 -3.89 9.87
C ILE A 86 -4.79 -2.38 9.88
N ILE A 87 -3.57 -1.96 9.51
CA ILE A 87 -3.23 -0.53 9.42
C ILE A 87 -4.03 0.16 8.32
N GLU A 88 -4.19 -0.46 7.14
CA GLU A 88 -4.99 0.09 6.03
C GLU A 88 -6.48 0.22 6.41
N GLU A 89 -7.02 -0.76 7.13
CA GLU A 89 -8.40 -0.74 7.65
C GLU A 89 -8.55 0.37 8.69
N TYR A 90 -7.68 0.35 9.71
CA TYR A 90 -7.69 1.30 10.81
C TYR A 90 -7.49 2.74 10.35
N THR A 91 -6.51 3.02 9.49
CA THR A 91 -6.20 4.39 9.06
C THR A 91 -7.06 4.86 7.89
N GLY A 92 -7.57 3.93 7.09
CA GLY A 92 -8.14 4.24 5.78
C GLY A 92 -7.14 4.62 4.70
N VAL A 93 -5.85 4.61 5.01
CA VAL A 93 -4.80 4.84 4.04
C VAL A 93 -4.45 3.52 3.37
N SER A 94 -4.92 3.33 2.13
CA SER A 94 -4.61 2.14 1.35
C SER A 94 -3.80 2.52 0.10
N PRO A 95 -2.63 1.87 -0.13
CA PRO A 95 -1.79 2.20 -1.27
C PRO A 95 -2.46 1.80 -2.60
N ILE A 96 -2.31 2.67 -3.58
CA ILE A 96 -2.54 2.35 -4.99
C ILE A 96 -1.24 1.80 -5.56
N LYS A 97 -1.34 0.69 -6.28
CA LYS A 97 -0.19 -0.05 -6.80
C LYS A 97 -0.11 0.09 -8.31
N TYR A 98 1.06 0.48 -8.79
CA TYR A 98 1.36 0.57 -10.21
C TYR A 98 2.57 -0.29 -10.55
N ASN A 99 2.61 -0.83 -11.76
CA ASN A 99 3.80 -1.52 -12.24
C ASN A 99 4.86 -0.47 -12.56
N MET A 100 6.11 -0.76 -12.27
CA MET A 100 7.23 0.15 -12.45
C MET A 100 8.40 -0.56 -13.11
N CYS A 101 9.17 0.18 -13.90
CA CYS A 101 10.38 -0.33 -14.51
C CYS A 101 11.48 -0.62 -13.47
N TRP A 102 12.20 -1.71 -13.67
CA TRP A 102 13.35 -2.11 -12.84
C TRP A 102 14.54 -1.14 -12.92
N GLY A 103 14.78 -0.54 -14.09
CA GLY A 103 15.97 0.28 -14.35
C GLY A 103 15.77 1.77 -14.17
N SER A 104 14.71 2.33 -14.76
CA SER A 104 14.48 3.79 -14.78
C SER A 104 13.46 4.27 -13.76
N CYS A 105 12.81 3.35 -13.03
CA CYS A 105 11.68 3.66 -12.14
C CYS A 105 10.47 4.33 -12.84
N VAL A 106 10.40 4.29 -14.17
CA VAL A 106 9.21 4.75 -14.92
C VAL A 106 8.01 3.87 -14.57
N THR A 107 6.89 4.51 -14.25
CA THR A 107 5.65 3.83 -13.88
C THR A 107 4.79 3.56 -15.11
N PHE A 108 4.35 2.32 -15.27
CA PHE A 108 3.41 1.88 -16.30
C PHE A 108 1.99 2.21 -15.87
N THR A 109 1.58 3.44 -16.15
CA THR A 109 0.24 3.98 -15.86
C THR A 109 -0.25 4.79 -17.03
N GLY A 110 -1.56 4.99 -17.13
CA GLY A 110 -2.14 5.83 -18.15
C GLY A 110 -1.83 5.33 -19.57
N ASP A 111 -1.17 6.16 -20.37
CA ASP A 111 -0.84 5.80 -21.76
C ASP A 111 0.20 4.65 -21.83
N LEU A 112 0.95 4.44 -20.74
CA LEU A 112 1.91 3.35 -20.59
C LEU A 112 1.31 2.12 -19.89
N GLU A 113 0.02 2.13 -19.53
CA GLU A 113 -0.63 1.03 -18.80
C GLU A 113 -0.56 -0.30 -19.54
N HIS A 114 -0.54 -0.27 -20.88
CA HIS A 114 -0.46 -1.46 -21.73
C HIS A 114 0.92 -1.69 -22.34
N ALA A 115 1.92 -0.90 -21.99
CA ALA A 115 3.28 -1.11 -22.47
C ALA A 115 3.92 -2.32 -21.76
N ASP A 116 4.58 -3.18 -22.55
CA ASP A 116 5.32 -4.35 -22.05
C ASP A 116 6.82 -4.06 -21.86
N ALA A 117 7.31 -2.93 -22.35
CA ALA A 117 8.69 -2.48 -22.19
C ALA A 117 8.75 -1.01 -21.81
N CYS A 118 9.77 -0.65 -21.03
CA CYS A 118 10.00 0.71 -20.60
C CYS A 118 10.38 1.61 -21.79
N PRO A 119 9.76 2.79 -21.96
CA PRO A 119 10.13 3.70 -23.05
C PRO A 119 11.54 4.30 -22.89
N GLU A 120 12.06 4.40 -21.66
CA GLU A 120 13.35 5.03 -21.37
C GLU A 120 14.54 4.08 -21.49
N CYS A 121 14.44 2.88 -20.90
CA CYS A 121 15.56 1.93 -20.84
C CYS A 121 15.30 0.62 -21.59
N HIS A 122 14.14 0.51 -22.26
CA HIS A 122 13.73 -0.64 -23.08
C HIS A 122 13.67 -2.01 -22.37
N LYS A 123 13.90 -2.04 -21.05
CA LYS A 123 13.75 -3.25 -20.24
C LYS A 123 12.28 -3.69 -20.18
N SER A 124 12.08 -5.00 -20.14
CA SER A 124 10.77 -5.62 -19.92
C SER A 124 10.12 -5.09 -18.64
N ARG A 125 8.80 -4.89 -18.70
CA ARG A 125 7.94 -4.60 -17.55
C ARG A 125 7.91 -5.76 -16.57
N TYR A 126 7.94 -6.98 -17.08
CA TYR A 126 7.87 -8.20 -16.28
C TYR A 126 9.26 -8.79 -16.07
N ASP A 127 9.43 -9.48 -14.95
CA ASP A 127 10.60 -10.30 -14.65
C ASP A 127 10.74 -11.40 -15.72
N PRO A 128 11.81 -11.37 -16.55
CA PRO A 128 11.98 -12.34 -17.61
C PRO A 128 12.27 -13.74 -17.06
N PHE A 129 13.03 -13.85 -15.97
CA PHE A 129 13.39 -15.13 -15.39
C PHE A 129 12.17 -15.83 -14.79
N LEU A 130 11.32 -15.08 -14.08
CA LEU A 130 10.09 -15.65 -13.53
C LEU A 130 9.12 -16.08 -14.65
N PHE A 131 8.99 -15.26 -15.70
CA PHE A 131 8.11 -15.57 -16.82
C PHE A 131 8.59 -16.82 -17.58
N GLU A 132 9.89 -16.97 -17.82
CA GLU A 132 10.46 -18.15 -18.47
C GLU A 132 10.30 -19.44 -17.63
N THR A 133 10.44 -19.34 -16.31
CA THR A 133 10.41 -20.51 -15.41
C THR A 133 8.99 -20.94 -15.02
N THR A 134 8.05 -20.00 -14.89
CA THR A 134 6.72 -20.26 -14.32
C THR A 134 5.56 -19.82 -15.23
N GLY A 135 5.83 -19.01 -16.26
CA GLY A 135 4.80 -18.33 -17.04
C GLY A 135 4.17 -17.12 -16.32
N GLU A 136 4.58 -16.81 -15.09
CA GLU A 136 3.99 -15.71 -14.31
C GLU A 136 4.52 -14.35 -14.77
N LYS A 137 3.60 -13.45 -15.15
CA LYS A 137 3.92 -12.05 -15.42
C LYS A 137 3.97 -11.24 -14.12
N ARG A 138 5.14 -11.13 -13.52
CA ARG A 138 5.37 -10.30 -12.32
C ARG A 138 6.17 -9.05 -12.66
N ALA A 139 5.63 -7.88 -12.32
CA ALA A 139 6.33 -6.60 -12.45
C ALA A 139 6.81 -6.10 -11.08
N ARG A 140 7.81 -5.21 -11.08
CA ARG A 140 8.12 -4.41 -9.88
C ARG A 140 6.95 -3.47 -9.60
N MET A 141 6.60 -3.29 -8.33
CA MET A 141 5.49 -2.43 -7.93
C MET A 141 5.99 -1.13 -7.32
N PHE A 142 5.38 -0.03 -7.71
CA PHE A 142 5.41 1.25 -7.00
C PHE A 142 4.11 1.44 -6.24
N LYS A 143 4.21 1.87 -4.98
CA LYS A 143 3.05 2.14 -4.12
C LYS A 143 2.92 3.65 -3.96
N ILE A 144 1.73 4.19 -4.22
CA ILE A 144 1.37 5.57 -3.92
C ILE A 144 0.36 5.55 -2.80
N ASN A 145 0.55 6.37 -1.78
CA ASN A 145 -0.48 6.67 -0.78
C ASN A 145 -1.13 8.00 -1.19
N PRO A 146 -2.36 7.99 -1.74
CA PRO A 146 -3.04 9.22 -2.12
C PRO A 146 -3.14 10.22 -0.97
N PRO A 147 -2.82 11.51 -1.21
CA PRO A 147 -2.93 12.55 -0.20
C PRO A 147 -4.31 12.64 0.46
N GLU A 148 -5.36 12.32 -0.30
CA GLU A 148 -6.75 12.38 0.14
C GLU A 148 -6.99 11.47 1.34
N TYR A 149 -6.45 10.24 1.31
CA TYR A 149 -6.56 9.33 2.45
C TYR A 149 -5.82 9.86 3.67
N MET A 150 -4.64 10.46 3.47
CA MET A 150 -3.84 10.99 4.58
C MET A 150 -4.56 12.17 5.24
N ILE A 151 -5.15 13.07 4.44
CA ILE A 151 -5.96 14.18 4.94
C ILE A 151 -7.16 13.64 5.73
N GLN A 152 -7.89 12.67 5.19
CA GLN A 152 -9.04 12.09 5.89
C GLN A 152 -8.65 11.44 7.22
N ALA A 153 -7.55 10.68 7.25
CA ALA A 153 -7.04 10.08 8.47
C ALA A 153 -6.65 11.14 9.51
N LEU A 154 -6.03 12.24 9.09
CA LEU A 154 -5.64 13.35 9.97
C LEU A 154 -6.84 14.07 10.60
N PHE A 155 -7.87 14.36 9.81
CA PHE A 155 -9.08 15.07 10.28
C PHE A 155 -10.16 14.16 10.86
N ARG A 156 -9.88 12.85 10.97
CA ARG A 156 -10.84 11.86 11.45
C ARG A 156 -11.28 12.09 12.89
N ASN A 157 -10.32 12.35 13.79
CA ASN A 157 -10.59 12.65 15.18
C ASN A 157 -10.66 14.16 15.38
N LYS A 158 -11.73 14.65 16.01
CA LYS A 158 -11.94 16.08 16.33
C LYS A 158 -10.82 16.69 17.21
N GLU A 159 -10.03 15.86 17.87
CA GLU A 159 -8.89 16.29 18.68
C GLU A 159 -7.58 16.38 17.88
N SER A 160 -7.44 15.66 16.76
CA SER A 160 -6.21 15.66 15.95
C SER A 160 -5.79 17.04 15.43
N PRO A 161 -6.70 17.91 14.93
CA PRO A 161 -6.32 19.22 14.39
C PRO A 161 -5.79 20.21 15.43
N LYS A 162 -5.90 19.90 16.74
CA LYS A 162 -5.44 20.80 17.80
C LYS A 162 -3.91 20.81 17.98
N ASN A 163 -3.20 19.89 17.31
CA ASN A 163 -1.77 19.64 17.50
C ASN A 163 -0.93 19.79 16.21
N LEU A 164 -1.49 20.35 15.13
CA LEU A 164 -0.79 20.74 13.90
C LEU A 164 -0.43 22.23 13.94
#